data_AF-A0A7J2HX77-F1
#
_entry.id   AF-A0A7J2HX77-F1
#
_cell.length_a   1.000
_cell.length_b   1.000
_cell.length_c   1.000
_cell.angle_alpha   90.00
_cell.angle_beta   90.00
_cell.angle_gamma   90.00
#
_symmetry.space_group_name_H-M   'P 1'
#
loop_
_entity.id
_entity.type
_entity.pdbx_description
1 polymer ?
#
loop_
_entity_poly.entity_id
_entity_poly.type
_entity_poly.pdbx_seq_one_letter_code
_entity_poly.pdbx_strand_id
1 'polypeptide(L)'
;MEIRAGLLESLARKWWFYLLLFLLSFTPPYTSKPYDPSEIQRIIAEVLNLSLMPYRRLAPIFHLATIALVISLFTLGDRAIRAFDAYVSINYFFIAFAQGIAHTEYGLSVLFGNIVCLLIVGIYWAWEALVRKNEFNPRNVPFWKYWVVPLAIL
;
A
#
# COMPACT_ATOMS: atom_id res chain seq x y z
N MET A 1 -24.29 4.57 14.59
CA MET A 1 -22.92 4.75 14.04
C MET A 1 -22.72 3.90 12.78
N GLU A 2 -23.75 3.73 11.95
CA GLU A 2 -23.73 2.88 10.74
C GLU A 2 -23.45 3.65 9.43
N ILE A 3 -23.62 4.98 9.45
CA ILE A 3 -23.60 5.84 8.26
C ILE A 3 -22.20 5.96 7.63
N ARG A 4 -21.11 5.71 8.39
CA ARG A 4 -19.74 5.82 7.86
C ARG A 4 -19.22 4.52 7.20
N ALA A 5 -19.84 3.37 7.47
CA ALA A 5 -19.46 2.09 6.87
C ALA A 5 -19.84 1.95 5.41
N GLY A 6 -20.99 2.53 5.03
CA GLY A 6 -21.50 2.40 3.67
C GLY A 6 -20.70 3.17 2.62
N LEU A 7 -20.02 4.27 2.97
CA LEU A 7 -19.44 5.14 1.94
C LEU A 7 -18.28 4.47 1.20
N LEU A 8 -17.26 3.98 1.92
CA LEU A 8 -16.10 3.33 1.31
C LEU A 8 -16.48 2.03 0.60
N GLU A 9 -17.32 1.19 1.23
CA GLU A 9 -17.85 -0.03 0.62
C GLU A 9 -18.68 0.27 -0.63
N SER A 10 -19.44 1.37 -0.64
CA SER A 10 -20.21 1.80 -1.82
C SER A 10 -19.34 2.37 -2.93
N LEU A 11 -18.22 3.03 -2.60
CA LEU A 11 -17.27 3.55 -3.56
C LEU A 11 -16.48 2.41 -4.20
N ALA A 12 -15.92 1.50 -3.39
CA ALA A 12 -15.18 0.33 -3.85
C ALA A 12 -16.03 -0.60 -4.73
N ARG A 13 -17.36 -0.61 -4.59
CA ARG A 13 -18.25 -1.39 -5.45
C ARG A 13 -18.43 -0.82 -6.85
N LYS A 14 -18.14 0.47 -7.06
CA LYS A 14 -18.38 1.16 -8.34
C LYS A 14 -17.16 1.03 -9.24
N TRP A 15 -17.38 0.60 -10.49
CA TRP A 15 -16.32 0.44 -11.49
C TRP A 15 -15.49 1.73 -11.70
N TRP A 16 -16.13 2.90 -11.63
CA TRP A 16 -15.45 4.18 -11.84
C TRP A 16 -14.43 4.51 -10.75
N PHE A 17 -14.58 3.95 -9.54
CA PHE A 17 -13.61 4.14 -8.46
C PHE A 17 -12.26 3.51 -8.83
N TYR A 18 -12.27 2.31 -9.43
CA TYR A 18 -11.05 1.68 -9.96
C TYR A 18 -10.47 2.46 -11.14
N LEU A 19 -11.32 3.01 -12.02
CA LEU A 19 -10.85 3.90 -13.09
C LEU A 19 -10.17 5.17 -12.52
N LEU A 20 -10.72 5.76 -11.46
CA LEU A 20 -10.11 6.91 -10.79
C LEU A 20 -8.73 6.56 -10.20
N LEU A 21 -8.60 5.43 -9.51
CA LEU A 21 -7.31 4.95 -8.99
C LEU A 21 -6.30 4.68 -10.12
N PHE A 22 -6.78 4.13 -11.24
CA PHE A 22 -5.98 3.93 -12.43
C PHE A 22 -5.48 5.27 -12.98
N LEU A 23 -6.37 6.25 -13.19
CA LEU A 23 -6.00 7.58 -13.67
C LEU A 23 -5.04 8.31 -12.70
N LEU A 24 -5.25 8.18 -11.39
CA LEU A 24 -4.33 8.71 -10.38
C LEU A 24 -2.91 8.17 -10.53
N SER A 25 -2.76 6.92 -10.95
CA SER A 25 -1.44 6.30 -11.19
C SER A 25 -0.69 6.90 -12.39
N PHE A 26 -1.37 7.61 -13.30
CA PHE A 26 -0.76 8.36 -14.40
C PHE A 26 -0.46 9.81 -14.07
N THR A 27 -0.69 10.24 -12.82
CA THR A 27 -0.37 11.62 -12.41
C THR A 27 1.14 11.82 -12.46
N PRO A 28 1.64 12.83 -13.21
CA PRO A 28 3.07 13.08 -13.30
C PRO A 28 3.64 13.45 -11.92
N PRO A 29 4.93 13.18 -11.67
CA PRO A 29 5.59 13.59 -10.43
C PRO A 29 5.63 15.12 -10.35
N TYR A 30 5.44 15.64 -9.15
CA TYR A 30 5.74 17.04 -8.85
C TYR A 30 7.22 17.18 -8.56
N THR A 31 7.87 18.19 -9.12
CA THR A 31 9.27 18.52 -8.86
C THR A 31 9.41 20.02 -8.64
N SER A 32 10.42 20.44 -7.87
CA SER A 32 10.68 21.86 -7.64
C SER A 32 11.34 22.56 -8.83
N LYS A 33 12.09 21.81 -9.65
CA LYS A 33 12.68 22.29 -10.90
C LYS A 33 11.91 21.74 -12.10
N PRO A 34 11.81 22.48 -13.21
CA PRO A 34 11.21 21.99 -14.44
C PRO A 34 12.02 20.80 -14.99
N TYR A 35 11.32 19.88 -15.66
CA TYR A 35 11.90 18.70 -16.30
C TYR A 35 11.23 18.45 -17.65
N ASP A 36 11.90 17.71 -18.53
CA ASP A 36 11.30 17.27 -19.79
C ASP A 36 10.39 16.05 -19.51
N PRO A 37 9.15 16.00 -20.04
CA PRO A 37 8.24 14.87 -19.84
C PRO A 37 8.83 13.49 -20.18
N SER A 38 9.84 13.41 -21.05
CA SER A 38 10.57 12.17 -21.34
C SER A 38 11.36 11.61 -20.13
N GLU A 39 11.67 12.45 -19.13
CA GLU A 39 12.43 12.09 -17.94
C GLU A 39 11.56 11.60 -16.78
N ILE A 40 10.22 11.58 -16.93
CA ILE A 40 9.27 11.14 -15.88
C ILE A 40 9.67 9.79 -15.31
N GLN A 41 9.97 8.81 -16.16
CA GLN A 41 10.33 7.47 -15.72
C GLN A 41 11.63 7.47 -14.89
N ARG A 42 12.60 8.32 -15.27
CA ARG A 42 13.86 8.48 -14.53
C ARG A 42 13.60 9.11 -13.16
N ILE A 43 12.78 10.16 -13.10
CA ILE A 43 12.41 10.84 -11.85
C ILE A 43 11.71 9.86 -10.90
N ILE A 44 10.75 9.07 -11.40
CA ILE A 44 10.06 8.06 -10.59
C ILE A 44 11.08 7.07 -10.03
N ALA A 45 11.94 6.49 -10.87
CA ALA A 45 12.95 5.53 -10.42
C ALA A 45 13.92 6.15 -9.39
N GLU A 46 14.33 7.39 -9.60
CA GLU A 46 15.22 8.11 -8.69
C GLU A 46 14.55 8.36 -7.33
N VAL A 47 13.30 8.83 -7.31
CA VAL A 47 12.53 9.02 -6.07
C VAL A 47 12.38 7.69 -5.33
N LEU A 48 12.00 6.61 -6.00
CA LEU A 48 11.82 5.30 -5.36
C LEU A 48 13.13 4.73 -4.79
N ASN A 49 14.27 5.02 -5.41
CA ASN A 49 15.58 4.55 -4.93
C ASN A 49 16.13 5.41 -3.78
N LEU A 50 15.97 6.73 -3.84
CA LEU A 50 16.55 7.65 -2.85
C LEU A 50 15.68 7.80 -1.60
N SER A 51 14.35 7.82 -1.75
CA SER A 51 13.39 8.09 -0.66
C SER A 51 13.54 7.14 0.53
N LEU A 52 13.82 5.86 0.27
CA LEU A 52 13.94 4.83 1.30
C LEU A 52 15.35 4.69 1.89
N MET A 53 16.37 5.36 1.34
CA MET A 53 17.74 5.27 1.86
C MET A 53 17.86 5.61 3.36
N PRO A 54 17.23 6.68 3.89
CA PRO A 54 17.26 7.00 5.32
C PRO A 54 16.64 5.90 6.20
N TYR A 55 15.67 5.16 5.65
CA TYR A 55 14.90 4.13 6.35
C TYR A 55 15.44 2.72 6.12
N ARG A 56 16.57 2.55 5.42
CA ARG A 56 17.15 1.24 5.09
C ARG A 56 17.36 0.34 6.32
N ARG A 57 17.66 0.93 7.49
CA ARG A 57 17.82 0.18 8.76
C ARG A 57 16.49 -0.36 9.31
N LEU A 58 15.37 0.28 8.99
CA LEU A 58 14.03 -0.19 9.38
C LEU A 58 13.51 -1.30 8.47
N ALA A 59 14.07 -1.44 7.25
CA ALA A 59 13.66 -2.48 6.31
C ALA A 59 13.59 -3.89 6.93
N PRO A 60 14.64 -4.42 7.61
CA PRO A 60 14.54 -5.74 8.23
C PRO A 60 13.44 -5.82 9.30
N ILE A 61 13.22 -4.75 10.06
CA ILE A 61 12.17 -4.70 11.09
C ILE A 61 10.78 -4.82 10.44
N PHE A 62 10.52 -4.06 9.38
CA PHE A 62 9.25 -4.16 8.64
C PHE A 62 9.05 -5.55 8.02
N HIS A 63 10.08 -6.16 7.44
CA HIS A 63 9.96 -7.51 6.87
C HIS A 63 9.65 -8.54 7.96
N LEU A 64 10.40 -8.53 9.07
CA LEU A 64 10.19 -9.45 10.18
C LEU A 64 8.82 -9.24 10.85
N ALA A 65 8.38 -8.00 11.02
CA ALA A 65 7.07 -7.67 11.57
C ALA A 65 5.94 -8.18 10.66
N THR A 66 6.06 -7.98 9.34
CA THR A 66 5.10 -8.52 8.37
C THR A 66 5.04 -10.04 8.42
N ILE A 67 6.19 -10.74 8.43
CA ILE A 67 6.24 -12.20 8.54
C ILE A 67 5.59 -12.67 9.85
N ALA A 68 5.95 -12.06 10.98
CA ALA A 68 5.40 -12.40 12.29
C ALA A 68 3.87 -12.22 12.33
N LEU A 69 3.37 -11.14 11.73
CA LEU A 69 1.93 -10.88 11.67
C LEU A 69 1.20 -11.87 10.77
N VAL A 70 1.77 -12.25 9.62
CA VAL A 70 1.20 -13.31 8.78
C VAL A 70 1.15 -14.63 9.55
N ILE A 71 2.22 -15.02 10.25
CA ILE A 71 2.23 -16.22 11.10
C ILE A 71 1.17 -16.11 12.21
N SER A 72 0.99 -14.92 12.78
CA SER A 72 -0.02 -14.68 13.83
C SER A 72 -1.45 -14.89 13.32
N LEU A 73 -1.74 -14.59 12.04
CA LEU A 73 -3.05 -14.87 11.44
C LEU A 73 -3.32 -16.37 11.38
N PHE A 74 -2.33 -17.19 10.99
CA PHE A 74 -2.49 -18.65 10.92
C PHE A 74 -2.60 -19.32 12.31
N THR A 75 -2.01 -18.71 13.35
CA THR A 75 -1.95 -19.31 14.69
C THR A 75 -3.05 -18.81 15.63
N LEU A 76 -3.42 -17.53 15.54
CA LEU A 76 -4.40 -16.87 16.41
C LEU A 76 -5.72 -16.56 15.69
N GLY A 77 -5.78 -16.73 14.37
CA GLY A 77 -6.98 -16.49 13.56
C GLY A 77 -7.51 -15.07 13.74
N ASP A 78 -8.82 -14.97 13.99
CA ASP A 78 -9.55 -13.70 14.13
C ASP A 78 -9.01 -12.80 15.24
N ARG A 79 -8.32 -13.35 16.24
CA ARG A 79 -7.72 -12.54 17.32
C ARG A 79 -6.58 -11.66 16.83
N ALA A 80 -5.86 -12.09 15.79
CA ALA A 80 -4.74 -11.35 15.22
C ALA A 80 -5.14 -10.37 14.11
N ILE A 81 -6.33 -10.52 13.51
CA ILE A 81 -6.79 -9.70 12.39
C ILE A 81 -6.72 -8.21 12.69
N ARG A 82 -7.19 -7.79 13.87
CA ARG A 82 -7.17 -6.37 14.22
C ARG A 82 -5.75 -5.79 14.28
N ALA A 83 -4.81 -6.57 14.84
CA ALA A 83 -3.42 -6.15 14.92
C ALA A 83 -2.77 -6.11 13.53
N PHE A 84 -3.10 -7.08 12.69
CA PHE A 84 -2.70 -7.13 11.29
C PHE A 84 -3.23 -5.92 10.51
N ASP A 85 -4.53 -5.67 10.53
CA ASP A 85 -5.17 -4.55 9.81
C ASP A 85 -4.59 -3.20 10.24
N ALA A 86 -4.39 -3.02 11.56
CA ALA A 86 -3.79 -1.80 12.11
C ALA A 86 -2.34 -1.63 11.67
N TYR A 87 -1.53 -2.70 11.70
CA TYR A 87 -0.16 -2.67 11.22
C TYR A 87 -0.08 -2.34 9.74
N VAL A 88 -0.87 -3.02 8.92
CA VAL A 88 -0.91 -2.80 7.47
C VAL A 88 -1.30 -1.36 7.17
N SER A 89 -2.32 -0.83 7.84
CA SER A 89 -2.71 0.57 7.73
C SER A 89 -1.56 1.54 8.02
N ILE A 90 -0.91 1.39 9.19
CA ILE A 90 0.23 2.22 9.59
C ILE A 90 1.38 2.09 8.58
N ASN A 91 1.64 0.87 8.10
CA ASN A 91 2.67 0.61 7.11
C ASN A 91 2.40 1.32 5.78
N TYR A 92 1.16 1.29 5.28
CA TYR A 92 0.76 2.03 4.08
C TYR A 92 0.89 3.55 4.25
N PHE A 93 0.48 4.09 5.40
CA PHE A 93 0.68 5.52 5.69
C PHE A 93 2.17 5.89 5.71
N PHE A 94 3.00 5.06 6.36
CA PHE A 94 4.44 5.26 6.39
C PHE A 94 5.03 5.22 4.98
N ILE A 95 4.74 4.17 4.20
CA ILE A 95 5.28 4.00 2.84
C ILE A 95 4.85 5.16 1.94
N ALA A 96 3.60 5.63 2.03
CA ALA A 96 3.13 6.75 1.23
C ALA A 96 4.09 7.95 1.31
N PHE A 97 4.45 8.37 2.52
CA PHE A 97 5.36 9.51 2.69
C PHE A 97 6.83 9.14 2.55
N ALA A 98 7.24 8.00 3.10
CA ALA A 98 8.64 7.57 3.13
C ALA A 98 9.18 7.17 1.75
N GLN A 99 8.33 6.69 0.84
CA GLN A 99 8.70 6.29 -0.52
C GLN A 99 8.26 7.30 -1.59
N GLY A 100 7.23 8.10 -1.30
CA GLY A 100 6.66 9.05 -2.26
C GLY A 100 7.40 10.38 -2.36
N ILE A 101 8.37 10.66 -1.47
CA ILE A 101 9.06 11.96 -1.38
C ILE A 101 10.57 11.74 -1.33
N ALA A 102 11.31 12.41 -2.21
CA ALA A 102 12.77 12.44 -2.19
C ALA A 102 13.33 13.78 -2.67
N HIS A 103 14.58 14.06 -2.31
CA HIS A 103 15.38 15.07 -2.99
C HIS A 103 16.16 14.39 -4.11
N THR A 104 15.91 14.82 -5.35
CA THR A 104 16.56 14.34 -6.57
C THR A 104 17.36 15.47 -7.23
N GLU A 105 17.96 15.22 -8.39
CA GLU A 105 18.58 16.26 -9.23
C GLU A 105 17.63 17.45 -9.53
N TYR A 106 16.32 17.16 -9.58
CA TYR A 106 15.23 18.12 -9.82
C TYR A 106 14.72 18.82 -8.55
N GLY A 107 15.44 18.68 -7.43
CA GLY A 107 15.06 19.22 -6.13
C GLY A 107 14.07 18.32 -5.41
N LEU A 108 13.17 18.90 -4.60
CA LEU A 108 12.12 18.14 -3.94
C LEU A 108 11.19 17.56 -5.01
N SER A 109 11.12 16.23 -5.05
CA SER A 109 10.30 15.45 -5.97
C SER A 109 9.29 14.61 -5.20
N VAL A 110 8.05 14.64 -5.65
CA VAL A 110 6.89 14.06 -4.97
C VAL A 110 6.05 13.24 -5.95
N LEU A 111 5.89 11.95 -5.67
CA LEU A 111 5.04 11.04 -6.42
C LEU A 111 3.58 11.17 -5.95
N PHE A 112 2.95 12.30 -6.24
CA PHE A 112 1.64 12.67 -5.70
C PHE A 112 0.57 11.59 -5.94
N GLY A 113 0.46 11.07 -7.17
CA GLY A 113 -0.49 10.01 -7.50
C GLY A 113 -0.28 8.74 -6.67
N ASN A 114 0.98 8.33 -6.49
CA ASN A 114 1.34 7.18 -5.67
C ASN A 114 0.99 7.39 -4.19
N ILE A 115 1.30 8.56 -3.63
CA ILE A 115 0.93 8.94 -2.26
C ILE A 115 -0.58 8.82 -2.06
N VAL A 116 -1.38 9.44 -2.93
CA VAL A 116 -2.84 9.41 -2.82
C VAL A 116 -3.36 7.98 -2.87
N CYS A 117 -2.88 7.16 -3.80
CA CYS A 117 -3.28 5.75 -3.89
C CYS A 117 -2.94 4.98 -2.60
N LEU A 118 -1.72 5.12 -2.08
CA LEU A 118 -1.30 4.43 -0.85
C LEU A 118 -2.08 4.93 0.38
N LEU A 119 -2.42 6.22 0.45
CA LEU A 119 -3.27 6.76 1.51
C LEU A 119 -4.68 6.18 1.46
N ILE A 120 -5.28 6.05 0.27
CA ILE A 120 -6.60 5.43 0.10
C ILE A 120 -6.57 3.98 0.62
N VAL A 121 -5.52 3.22 0.27
CA VAL A 121 -5.33 1.85 0.76
C VAL A 121 -5.13 1.84 2.28
N GLY A 122 -4.29 2.71 2.83
CA GLY A 122 -4.07 2.81 4.28
C GLY A 122 -5.34 3.17 5.06
N ILE A 123 -6.19 4.06 4.53
CA ILE A 123 -7.50 4.41 5.09
C ILE A 123 -8.45 3.20 5.06
N TYR A 124 -8.43 2.44 3.97
CA TYR A 124 -9.24 1.22 3.87
C TYR A 124 -8.86 0.21 4.96
N TRP A 125 -7.56 -0.05 5.16
CA TRP A 125 -7.10 -0.92 6.24
C TRP A 125 -7.37 -0.36 7.64
N ALA A 126 -7.26 0.97 7.83
CA ALA A 126 -7.63 1.61 9.09
C ALA A 126 -9.11 1.38 9.41
N TRP A 127 -9.95 1.48 8.38
CA TRP A 127 -11.38 1.24 8.49
C TRP A 127 -11.68 -0.21 8.90
N GLU A 128 -11.05 -1.19 8.25
CA GLU A 128 -11.21 -2.61 8.61
C GLU A 128 -10.79 -2.89 10.05
N ALA A 129 -9.68 -2.30 10.51
CA ALA A 129 -9.22 -2.42 11.89
C ALA A 129 -10.24 -1.91 12.93
N LEU A 130 -11.11 -0.97 12.54
CA LEU A 130 -12.15 -0.39 13.39
C LEU A 130 -13.46 -1.19 13.36
N VAL A 131 -13.91 -1.61 12.17
CA VAL A 131 -15.22 -2.28 12.01
C VAL A 131 -15.16 -3.77 12.27
N ARG A 132 -13.98 -4.41 12.09
CA ARG A 132 -13.76 -5.84 12.27
C ARG A 132 -14.67 -6.72 11.40
N LYS A 133 -14.87 -6.33 10.14
CA LYS A 133 -15.59 -7.18 9.16
C LYS A 133 -14.69 -8.22 8.50
N ASN A 134 -13.37 -8.06 8.60
CA ASN A 134 -12.42 -9.07 8.14
C ASN A 134 -12.54 -10.36 8.97
N GLU A 135 -12.83 -11.46 8.29
CA GLU A 135 -12.83 -12.81 8.84
C GLU A 135 -11.65 -13.59 8.23
N PHE A 136 -10.80 -14.19 9.07
CA PHE A 136 -9.69 -15.01 8.59
C PHE A 136 -10.14 -16.47 8.62
N ASN A 137 -10.77 -16.87 7.51
CA ASN A 137 -11.17 -18.27 7.31
C ASN A 137 -10.22 -18.92 6.29
N PRO A 138 -9.18 -19.67 6.73
CA PRO A 138 -8.31 -20.39 5.82
C PRO A 138 -9.13 -21.45 5.09
N ARG A 139 -9.63 -21.07 3.91
CA ARG A 139 -10.46 -21.93 3.07
C ARG A 139 -9.56 -23.04 2.52
N ASN A 140 -10.04 -24.28 2.57
CA ASN A 140 -9.30 -25.44 2.06
C ASN A 140 -9.22 -25.36 0.53
N VAL A 141 -8.24 -24.64 0.00
CA VAL A 141 -8.03 -24.49 -1.44
C VAL A 141 -7.34 -25.74 -1.96
N PRO A 142 -7.87 -26.42 -3.00
CA PRO A 142 -7.25 -27.61 -3.56
C PRO A 142 -5.85 -27.33 -4.12
N PHE A 143 -4.92 -28.26 -3.91
CA PHE A 143 -3.48 -28.09 -4.17
C PHE A 143 -3.16 -27.65 -5.63
N TRP A 144 -3.96 -28.07 -6.62
CA TRP A 144 -3.77 -27.69 -8.02
C TRP A 144 -3.96 -26.18 -8.30
N LYS A 145 -4.72 -25.46 -7.47
CA LYS A 145 -4.92 -24.01 -7.63
C LYS A 145 -3.71 -23.18 -7.18
N TYR A 146 -2.71 -23.80 -6.55
CA TYR A 146 -1.45 -23.14 -6.17
C TYR A 146 -0.44 -23.06 -7.32
N TRP A 147 -0.80 -23.40 -8.57
CA TRP A 147 0.07 -23.25 -9.74
C TRP A 147 0.57 -21.81 -9.98
N VAL A 148 -0.12 -20.82 -9.40
CA VAL A 148 0.25 -19.39 -9.47
C VAL A 148 1.32 -19.02 -8.43
N VAL A 149 1.55 -19.85 -7.40
CA VAL A 149 2.54 -19.56 -6.34
C VAL A 149 3.97 -19.42 -6.90
N PRO A 150 4.44 -20.28 -7.82
CA PRO A 150 5.73 -20.08 -8.48
C PRO A 150 5.84 -18.73 -9.21
N LEU A 151 4.76 -18.26 -9.85
CA LEU A 151 4.72 -16.95 -10.51
C LEU A 151 4.76 -15.79 -9.51
N ALA A 152 4.34 -16.00 -8.26
CA ALA A 152 4.41 -15.00 -7.21
C ALA A 152 5.80 -14.89 -6.56
N ILE A 153 6.65 -15.90 -6.76
CA ILE A 153 8.03 -15.95 -6.22
C ILE A 153 9.07 -15.47 -7.26
N LEU A 154 8.71 -15.50 -8.55
CA LEU A 154 9.55 -15.07 -9.68
C LEU A 154 9.56 -13.54 -9.84
#